data_AF-A0A8J3YPX8-F1
#
_entry.id   AF-A0A8J3YPX8-F1
#
_cell.length_a   1.000
_cell.length_b   1.000
_cell.length_c   1.000
_cell.angle_alpha   90.00
_cell.angle_beta   90.00
_cell.angle_gamma   90.00
#
_symmetry.space_group_name_H-M   'P 1'
#
loop_
_entity.id
_entity.type
_entity.pdbx_description
1 polymer ?
#
loop_
_entity_poly.entity_id
_entity_poly.type
_entity_poly.pdbx_seq_one_letter_code
_entity_poly.pdbx_strand_id
1 'polypeptide(L)'
;MRLLAAAAAALLLAPFVATPAHAAGRPPEFRHELLAKAQPDECFNGVGQPYPAGPPCTAGQAKVNQAYVWGTALAGNRLWFGTGANLHCLTSGRTLDFKEPTLNDDWVCEYGRSQIAQRNPNLPHYLGDHRMPRLYMYDVRNRSLTEKTSAVTATPAGLQMLQATAGIRSAGTHRGVVFFAGPSISATMNMFAFDADTGAYLGAKNFTGYGNIRHFLVADGALYAGVGVGANGSLGGHVLRWVGSKADPFAFVSVANLTAQAADLAFHDGRVFVTTWPASAAAGAADEETSGEAPSPLAAVWMSPRLSTGAPGLDPADADGWQQVWSVTEYEPDLVTSHTYALGGLASYGGYLYWGTMHVPLKATTAHLELYPPKDEAGTRATIENTQRATVIFRGKDFGSSRERTELLYGAAQLPAYDPAAAGGAGAWNPVATGYTPKYGSAGFGEPFLNYTWKMVVSAGKLFVGTMDWSYLAKELQTPLTGINIDPAKFGGDLYVFDSTTRPARAVDKTGLGNYLNYGVRNMVADGSTLYLGMADPMNLRTDPDDDVPQGGWELVKLTVDCR
;
A
#
# COMPACT_ATOMS: atom_id res chain seq x y z
N MET A 1 -52.76 -19.47 -58.73
CA MET A 1 -52.68 -20.16 -57.42
C MET A 1 -53.35 -19.27 -56.38
N ARG A 2 -54.15 -19.86 -55.50
CA ARG A 2 -55.32 -19.29 -54.81
C ARG A 2 -55.01 -18.35 -53.62
N LEU A 3 -55.89 -17.34 -53.45
CA LEU A 3 -56.53 -16.84 -52.21
C LEU A 3 -55.61 -16.18 -51.14
N LEU A 4 -55.92 -15.09 -50.45
CA LEU A 4 -57.20 -14.54 -49.97
C LEU A 4 -57.06 -13.06 -49.57
N ALA A 5 -58.20 -12.38 -49.54
CA ALA A 5 -58.41 -10.96 -49.30
C ALA A 5 -58.59 -10.56 -47.82
N ALA A 6 -58.39 -9.24 -47.61
CA ALA A 6 -59.14 -8.30 -46.76
C ALA A 6 -59.29 -8.53 -45.24
N ALA A 7 -58.89 -7.51 -44.47
CA ALA A 7 -59.78 -6.82 -43.52
C ALA A 7 -59.17 -5.49 -43.06
N ALA A 8 -59.90 -4.40 -43.24
CA ALA A 8 -59.67 -3.13 -42.58
C ALA A 8 -60.38 -3.13 -41.22
N ALA A 9 -59.74 -2.59 -40.19
CA ALA A 9 -60.40 -2.17 -38.95
C ALA A 9 -59.68 -0.92 -38.42
N ALA A 10 -60.43 0.19 -38.39
CA ALA A 10 -60.03 1.43 -37.74
C ALA A 10 -60.21 1.29 -36.21
N LEU A 11 -59.20 1.68 -35.43
CA LEU A 11 -59.33 1.89 -33.99
C LEU A 11 -58.51 3.11 -33.52
N LEU A 12 -59.25 4.16 -33.15
CA LEU A 12 -59.08 5.07 -32.02
C LEU A 12 -57.69 5.67 -31.73
N LEU A 13 -57.57 6.97 -32.01
CA LEU A 13 -56.58 7.89 -31.44
C LEU A 13 -56.69 7.93 -29.90
N ALA A 14 -55.68 7.42 -29.22
CA ALA A 14 -55.38 7.74 -27.82
C ALA A 14 -54.20 8.72 -27.78
N PRO A 15 -54.22 9.77 -26.94
CA PRO A 15 -53.08 10.66 -26.79
C PRO A 15 -51.99 9.88 -26.03
N PHE A 16 -50.89 9.56 -26.71
CA PHE A 16 -49.68 9.17 -26.01
C PHE A 16 -49.18 10.39 -25.24
N VAL A 17 -49.41 10.33 -23.94
CA VAL A 17 -48.78 11.15 -22.91
C VAL A 17 -47.29 11.22 -23.23
N ALA A 18 -46.78 12.45 -23.41
CA ALA A 18 -45.35 12.69 -23.49
C ALA A 18 -44.68 12.03 -22.27
N THR A 19 -43.82 11.05 -22.53
CA THR A 19 -42.90 10.56 -21.52
C THR A 19 -42.09 11.75 -21.01
N PRO A 20 -41.95 11.93 -19.69
CA PRO A 20 -41.16 13.04 -19.18
C PRO A 20 -39.73 12.87 -19.67
N ALA A 21 -39.18 13.99 -20.14
CA ALA A 21 -37.79 14.16 -20.53
C ALA A 21 -36.86 13.49 -19.52
N HIS A 22 -35.81 12.87 -20.05
CA HIS A 22 -34.66 12.38 -19.31
C HIS A 22 -34.35 13.32 -18.13
N ALA A 23 -34.41 12.79 -16.92
CA ALA A 23 -33.79 13.43 -15.78
C ALA A 23 -32.33 13.68 -16.17
N ALA A 24 -31.96 14.96 -16.33
CA ALA A 24 -30.57 15.35 -16.51
C ALA A 24 -29.76 14.67 -15.40
N GLY A 25 -28.82 13.80 -15.80
CA GLY A 25 -28.03 13.00 -14.88
C GLY A 25 -27.41 13.89 -13.82
N ARG A 26 -27.62 13.55 -12.55
CA ARG A 26 -27.03 14.26 -11.42
C ARG A 26 -25.51 14.23 -11.59
N PRO A 27 -24.78 15.36 -11.45
CA PRO A 27 -23.33 15.37 -11.61
C PRO A 27 -22.66 14.42 -10.59
N PRO A 28 -21.54 13.79 -10.97
CA PRO A 28 -20.84 12.85 -10.10
C PRO A 28 -20.42 13.54 -8.79
N GLU A 29 -20.62 12.87 -7.65
CA GLU A 29 -20.27 13.38 -6.31
C GLU A 29 -18.75 13.60 -6.14
N PHE A 30 -17.96 12.82 -6.89
CA PHE A 30 -16.51 12.90 -6.87
C PHE A 30 -16.01 13.19 -8.27
N ARG A 31 -15.06 14.14 -8.38
CA ARG A 31 -14.36 14.44 -9.62
C ARG A 31 -12.88 14.22 -9.42
N HIS A 32 -12.26 13.48 -10.32
CA HIS A 32 -10.82 13.29 -10.34
C HIS A 32 -10.17 14.08 -11.48
N GLU A 33 -8.92 14.45 -11.28
CA GLU A 33 -8.11 15.20 -12.22
C GLU A 33 -6.67 14.70 -12.15
N LEU A 34 -6.10 14.27 -13.28
CA LEU A 34 -4.69 13.92 -13.37
C LEU A 34 -3.84 15.19 -13.30
N LEU A 35 -2.98 15.29 -12.28
CA LEU A 35 -2.09 16.43 -12.07
C LEU A 35 -0.72 16.24 -12.69
N ALA A 36 -0.18 15.03 -12.62
CA ALA A 36 1.12 14.65 -13.14
C ALA A 36 1.22 13.13 -13.30
N LYS A 37 2.11 12.68 -14.19
CA LYS A 37 2.41 11.27 -14.43
C LYS A 37 3.91 11.07 -14.66
N ALA A 38 4.40 9.89 -14.30
CA ALA A 38 5.72 9.40 -14.65
C ALA A 38 5.99 9.54 -16.16
N GLN A 39 7.22 9.86 -16.51
CA GLN A 39 7.71 9.78 -17.89
C GLN A 39 8.59 8.55 -18.03
N PRO A 40 8.70 7.95 -19.23
CA PRO A 40 9.69 6.92 -19.48
C PRO A 40 11.09 7.38 -19.06
N ASP A 41 11.87 6.49 -18.46
CA ASP A 41 13.17 6.81 -17.88
C ASP A 41 14.28 5.81 -18.25
N GLU A 42 13.98 4.83 -19.09
CA GLU A 42 14.93 3.83 -19.59
C GLU A 42 14.51 3.34 -20.99
N CYS A 43 15.45 2.78 -21.75
CA CYS A 43 15.18 2.08 -23.00
C CYS A 43 15.45 0.59 -22.82
N PHE A 44 14.40 -0.22 -22.98
CA PHE A 44 14.46 -1.67 -22.85
C PHE A 44 14.68 -2.32 -24.22
N ASN A 45 15.72 -3.15 -24.31
CA ASN A 45 16.12 -3.83 -25.55
C ASN A 45 16.09 -5.36 -25.42
N GLY A 46 15.32 -5.88 -24.45
CA GLY A 46 15.25 -7.30 -24.12
C GLY A 46 15.98 -7.67 -22.83
N VAL A 47 15.55 -8.77 -22.21
CA VAL A 47 16.13 -9.28 -20.95
C VAL A 47 17.60 -9.65 -21.17
N GLY A 48 18.49 -9.15 -20.30
CA GLY A 48 19.92 -9.43 -20.39
C GLY A 48 20.67 -8.63 -21.45
N GLN A 49 20.00 -7.74 -22.18
CA GLN A 49 20.63 -6.88 -23.19
C GLN A 49 21.04 -5.53 -22.59
N PRO A 50 22.09 -4.90 -23.14
CA PRO A 50 22.43 -3.54 -22.75
C PRO A 50 21.28 -2.56 -23.01
N TYR A 51 21.11 -1.59 -22.11
CA TYR A 51 20.11 -0.54 -22.22
C TYR A 51 20.60 0.55 -23.18
N PRO A 52 19.89 0.81 -24.29
CA PRO A 52 20.24 1.89 -25.22
C PRO A 52 20.13 3.27 -24.58
N ALA A 53 20.70 4.27 -25.25
CA ALA A 53 20.54 5.66 -24.83
C ALA A 53 19.10 6.16 -25.08
N GLY A 54 18.65 7.07 -24.22
CA GLY A 54 17.31 7.65 -24.24
C GLY A 54 16.67 7.66 -22.86
N PRO A 55 15.38 7.99 -22.76
CA PRO A 55 14.46 8.32 -23.86
C PRO A 55 14.68 9.73 -24.49
N PRO A 56 14.25 9.97 -25.75
CA PRO A 56 13.66 9.02 -26.70
C PRO A 56 14.66 7.93 -27.09
N CYS A 57 14.16 6.70 -27.27
CA CYS A 57 15.02 5.53 -27.42
C CYS A 57 15.65 5.46 -28.81
N THR A 58 16.97 5.31 -28.87
CA THR A 58 17.68 5.09 -30.14
C THR A 58 17.42 3.71 -30.73
N ALA A 59 17.07 2.75 -29.87
CA ALA A 59 16.67 1.38 -30.18
C ALA A 59 15.90 0.80 -28.99
N GLY A 60 15.16 -0.30 -29.20
CA GLY A 60 14.31 -0.90 -28.18
C GLY A 60 13.03 -0.10 -27.92
N GLN A 61 12.32 -0.45 -26.85
CA GLN A 61 11.09 0.22 -26.41
C GLN A 61 11.36 1.11 -25.19
N ALA A 62 10.58 2.18 -25.05
CA ALA A 62 10.62 3.00 -23.86
C ALA A 62 10.10 2.20 -22.64
N LYS A 63 10.69 2.45 -21.47
CA LYS A 63 10.32 1.81 -20.21
C LYS A 63 10.16 2.86 -19.12
N VAL A 64 9.11 2.74 -18.33
CA VAL A 64 8.80 3.63 -17.20
C VAL A 64 8.99 2.89 -15.87
N ASN A 65 10.17 3.05 -15.25
CA ASN A 65 10.49 2.30 -14.04
C ASN A 65 9.83 2.91 -12.78
N GLN A 66 9.56 4.22 -12.77
CA GLN A 66 8.96 4.90 -11.62
C GLN A 66 7.49 4.49 -11.46
N ALA A 67 7.24 3.47 -10.64
CA ALA A 67 5.95 2.82 -10.56
C ALA A 67 4.98 3.50 -9.59
N TYR A 68 5.47 3.96 -8.43
CA TYR A 68 4.59 4.44 -7.34
C TYR A 68 4.89 5.88 -6.96
N VAL A 69 3.85 6.65 -6.64
CA VAL A 69 3.93 7.75 -5.67
C VAL A 69 3.91 7.11 -4.27
N TRP A 70 5.08 6.95 -3.65
CA TRP A 70 5.22 6.04 -2.50
C TRP A 70 5.14 6.77 -1.16
N GLY A 71 5.85 7.89 -1.00
CA GLY A 71 5.77 8.78 0.15
C GLY A 71 5.24 10.16 -0.26
N THR A 72 4.35 10.75 0.54
CA THR A 72 3.74 12.06 0.26
C THR A 72 3.64 12.93 1.51
N ALA A 73 3.79 14.25 1.34
CA ALA A 73 3.61 15.24 2.40
C ALA A 73 3.11 16.56 1.79
N LEU A 74 2.20 17.26 2.47
CA LEU A 74 1.73 18.57 2.04
C LEU A 74 2.29 19.67 2.96
N ALA A 75 3.05 20.60 2.38
CA ALA A 75 3.57 21.76 3.09
C ALA A 75 3.05 23.04 2.45
N GLY A 76 2.08 23.70 3.11
CA GLY A 76 1.36 24.82 2.52
C GLY A 76 0.65 24.39 1.23
N ASN A 77 0.94 25.06 0.11
CA ASN A 77 0.41 24.74 -1.22
C ASN A 77 1.31 23.80 -2.05
N ARG A 78 2.26 23.12 -1.41
CA ARG A 78 3.24 22.28 -2.11
C ARG A 78 3.10 20.84 -1.67
N LEU A 79 2.69 19.99 -2.59
CA LEU A 79 2.66 18.56 -2.39
C LEU A 79 4.04 18.00 -2.74
N TRP A 80 4.71 17.45 -1.75
CA TRP A 80 6.01 16.80 -1.87
C TRP A 80 5.78 15.30 -1.96
N PHE A 81 6.44 14.64 -2.90
CA PHE A 81 6.37 13.19 -3.01
C PHE A 81 7.65 12.57 -3.53
N GLY A 82 7.88 11.33 -3.09
CA GLY A 82 8.98 10.51 -3.57
C GLY A 82 8.45 9.22 -4.15
N THR A 83 9.21 8.65 -5.09
CA THR A 83 8.77 7.48 -5.85
C THR A 83 9.40 6.18 -5.35
N GLY A 84 8.83 5.07 -5.79
CA GLY A 84 9.54 3.79 -5.82
C GLY A 84 9.53 3.20 -7.22
N ALA A 85 10.68 2.71 -7.65
CA ALA A 85 10.87 2.18 -8.98
C ALA A 85 10.80 0.65 -8.99
N ASN A 86 10.12 0.07 -9.98
CA ASN A 86 9.94 -1.38 -10.16
C ASN A 86 9.55 -2.13 -8.88
N LEU A 87 8.73 -1.50 -8.03
CA LEU A 87 8.44 -2.03 -6.70
C LEU A 87 7.70 -3.37 -6.71
N HIS A 88 6.97 -3.67 -7.79
CA HIS A 88 6.43 -4.99 -8.02
C HIS A 88 7.56 -6.04 -8.05
N CYS A 89 8.56 -5.86 -8.92
CA CYS A 89 9.72 -6.74 -9.05
C CYS A 89 10.54 -6.82 -7.76
N LEU A 90 10.77 -5.69 -7.08
CA LEU A 90 11.49 -5.70 -5.81
C LEU A 90 10.73 -6.44 -4.70
N THR A 91 9.39 -6.36 -4.71
CA THR A 91 8.55 -7.06 -3.73
C THR A 91 8.48 -8.56 -4.01
N SER A 92 8.24 -8.97 -5.26
CA SER A 92 8.20 -10.38 -5.66
C SER A 92 9.56 -11.04 -5.48
N GLY A 93 10.63 -10.41 -5.96
CA GLY A 93 11.98 -10.97 -5.84
C GLY A 93 12.37 -11.20 -4.38
N ARG A 94 12.07 -10.24 -3.52
CA ARG A 94 12.50 -10.31 -2.12
C ARG A 94 11.57 -11.13 -1.22
N THR A 95 10.26 -11.12 -1.48
CA THR A 95 9.27 -11.76 -0.61
C THR A 95 8.92 -13.17 -1.06
N LEU A 96 9.04 -13.46 -2.36
CA LEU A 96 8.69 -14.73 -2.99
C LEU A 96 9.93 -15.45 -3.57
N ASP A 97 11.13 -14.88 -3.38
CA ASP A 97 12.40 -15.36 -3.90
C ASP A 97 12.45 -15.50 -5.45
N PHE A 98 11.67 -14.69 -6.16
CA PHE A 98 11.65 -14.70 -7.62
C PHE A 98 12.98 -14.17 -8.18
N LYS A 99 13.64 -15.00 -8.98
CA LYS A 99 14.96 -14.72 -9.56
C LYS A 99 14.98 -14.87 -11.08
N GLU A 100 13.99 -15.55 -11.63
CA GLU A 100 13.87 -15.77 -13.07
C GLU A 100 13.10 -14.63 -13.73
N PRO A 101 13.57 -14.12 -14.88
CA PRO A 101 12.92 -13.02 -15.57
C PRO A 101 11.45 -13.30 -15.89
N THR A 102 10.62 -12.29 -15.71
CA THR A 102 9.23 -12.28 -16.18
C THR A 102 9.12 -11.20 -17.25
N LEU A 103 8.58 -11.55 -18.41
CA LEU A 103 8.36 -10.63 -19.53
C LEU A 103 7.04 -10.98 -20.22
N ASN A 104 6.20 -9.97 -20.41
CA ASN A 104 5.04 -9.99 -21.29
C ASN A 104 4.91 -8.62 -21.97
N ASP A 105 3.79 -8.37 -22.64
CA ASP A 105 3.55 -7.10 -23.35
C ASP A 105 3.36 -5.90 -22.41
N ASP A 106 3.07 -6.13 -21.13
CA ASP A 106 2.70 -5.09 -20.16
C ASP A 106 3.87 -4.69 -19.24
N TRP A 107 4.70 -5.65 -18.81
CA TRP A 107 5.81 -5.41 -17.86
C TRP A 107 6.97 -6.38 -18.01
N VAL A 108 8.11 -5.97 -17.44
CA VAL A 108 9.28 -6.80 -17.27
C VAL A 108 9.85 -6.70 -15.85
N CYS A 109 10.20 -7.85 -15.28
CA CYS A 109 11.12 -7.97 -14.14
C CYS A 109 12.33 -8.78 -14.61
N GLU A 110 13.51 -8.17 -14.63
CA GLU A 110 14.73 -8.76 -15.19
C GLU A 110 15.58 -9.49 -14.13
N TYR A 111 15.42 -9.13 -12.85
CA TYR A 111 16.17 -9.65 -11.71
C TYR A 111 17.68 -9.72 -11.99
N GLY A 112 18.32 -10.87 -11.74
CA GLY A 112 19.75 -11.08 -11.95
C GLY A 112 20.22 -10.90 -13.40
N ARG A 113 19.29 -10.85 -14.37
CA ARG A 113 19.60 -10.61 -15.79
C ARG A 113 19.58 -9.13 -16.16
N SER A 114 19.17 -8.23 -15.27
CA SER A 114 19.25 -6.78 -15.50
C SER A 114 20.68 -6.31 -15.77
N GLN A 115 20.84 -5.27 -16.58
CA GLN A 115 22.15 -4.62 -16.77
C GLN A 115 22.74 -4.10 -15.45
N ILE A 116 21.87 -3.70 -14.50
CA ILE A 116 22.28 -3.24 -13.16
C ILE A 116 22.94 -4.38 -12.38
N ALA A 117 22.32 -5.56 -12.32
CA ALA A 117 22.91 -6.73 -11.66
C ALA A 117 24.20 -7.20 -12.37
N GLN A 118 24.23 -7.20 -13.70
CA GLN A 118 25.43 -7.58 -14.47
C GLN A 118 26.63 -6.65 -14.19
N ARG A 119 26.39 -5.35 -13.96
CA ARG A 119 27.43 -4.38 -13.62
C ARG A 119 27.81 -4.40 -12.15
N ASN A 120 27.01 -5.01 -11.29
CA ASN A 120 27.26 -5.15 -9.86
C ASN A 120 27.08 -6.61 -9.41
N PRO A 121 28.10 -7.47 -9.57
CA PRO A 121 28.02 -8.89 -9.23
C PRO A 121 27.68 -9.18 -7.76
N ASN A 122 27.85 -8.21 -6.86
CA ASN A 122 27.52 -8.35 -5.43
C ASN A 122 26.07 -7.97 -5.11
N LEU A 123 25.30 -7.44 -6.08
CA LEU A 123 23.89 -7.16 -5.90
C LEU A 123 23.12 -8.49 -5.91
N PRO A 124 22.37 -8.83 -4.86
CA PRO A 124 21.50 -10.00 -4.88
C PRO A 124 20.56 -9.98 -6.08
N HIS A 125 20.39 -11.11 -6.76
CA HIS A 125 19.63 -11.18 -8.01
C HIS A 125 18.20 -10.63 -7.87
N TYR A 126 17.57 -10.85 -6.72
CA TYR A 126 16.23 -10.35 -6.42
C TYR A 126 16.12 -8.80 -6.33
N LEU A 127 17.24 -8.08 -6.37
CA LEU A 127 17.31 -6.61 -6.38
C LEU A 127 17.73 -6.04 -7.74
N GLY A 128 17.90 -6.85 -8.78
CA GLY A 128 18.43 -6.37 -10.07
C GLY A 128 17.56 -5.31 -10.77
N ASP A 129 16.26 -5.31 -10.52
CA ASP A 129 15.34 -4.30 -11.05
C ASP A 129 15.40 -2.96 -10.30
N HIS A 130 16.27 -2.83 -9.29
CA HIS A 130 16.45 -1.59 -8.54
C HIS A 130 16.81 -0.43 -9.48
N ARG A 131 16.12 0.70 -9.29
CA ARG A 131 16.46 1.99 -9.89
C ARG A 131 16.36 3.07 -8.82
N MET A 132 17.21 4.09 -8.94
CA MET A 132 17.21 5.22 -8.02
C MET A 132 15.82 5.90 -8.03
N PRO A 133 15.22 6.15 -6.86
CA PRO A 133 13.96 6.86 -6.78
C PRO A 133 14.12 8.33 -7.13
N ARG A 134 12.99 8.96 -7.45
CA ARG A 134 12.89 10.37 -7.77
C ARG A 134 12.14 11.12 -6.67
N LEU A 135 12.47 12.40 -6.54
CA LEU A 135 11.88 13.30 -5.56
C LEU A 135 11.21 14.44 -6.30
N TYR A 136 9.99 14.80 -5.92
CA TYR A 136 9.20 15.82 -6.60
C TYR A 136 8.53 16.76 -5.61
N MET A 137 8.23 17.94 -6.13
CA MET A 137 7.36 18.94 -5.52
C MET A 137 6.36 19.40 -6.57
N TYR A 138 5.07 19.31 -6.28
CA TYR A 138 3.99 19.83 -7.09
C TYR A 138 3.37 21.06 -6.39
N ASP A 139 3.40 22.22 -7.05
CA ASP A 139 2.71 23.41 -6.56
C ASP A 139 1.24 23.35 -6.98
N VAL A 140 0.33 23.22 -6.01
CA VAL A 140 -1.11 23.03 -6.31
C VAL A 140 -1.79 24.30 -6.81
N ARG A 141 -1.19 25.49 -6.58
CA ARG A 141 -1.72 26.76 -7.08
C ARG A 141 -1.28 27.00 -8.51
N ASN A 142 0.02 26.82 -8.77
CA ASN A 142 0.60 27.07 -10.09
C ASN A 142 0.48 25.87 -11.03
N ARG A 143 0.03 24.72 -10.52
CA ARG A 143 -0.15 23.47 -11.27
C ARG A 143 1.14 23.00 -11.94
N SER A 144 2.25 23.14 -11.23
CA SER A 144 3.59 22.90 -11.77
C SER A 144 4.32 21.82 -10.98
N LEU A 145 4.81 20.79 -11.69
CA LEU A 145 5.70 19.78 -11.15
C LEU A 145 7.16 20.25 -11.23
N THR A 146 7.92 20.09 -10.16
CA THR A 146 9.36 20.31 -10.11
C THR A 146 10.05 19.06 -9.59
N GLU A 147 10.99 18.51 -10.37
CA GLU A 147 11.86 17.44 -9.89
C GLU A 147 12.94 18.01 -8.95
N LYS A 148 13.12 17.37 -7.79
CA LYS A 148 14.04 17.75 -6.71
C LYS A 148 15.23 16.80 -6.59
N THR A 149 15.26 15.72 -7.37
CA THR A 149 16.32 14.72 -7.40
C THR A 149 17.71 15.35 -7.59
N SER A 150 17.84 16.30 -8.52
CA SER A 150 19.12 16.94 -8.86
C SER A 150 19.76 17.71 -7.70
N ALA A 151 18.94 18.28 -6.80
CA ALA A 151 19.45 18.97 -5.63
C ALA A 151 20.16 18.02 -4.66
N VAL A 152 19.70 16.76 -4.58
CA VAL A 152 20.33 15.72 -3.75
C VAL A 152 21.60 15.18 -4.42
N THR A 153 21.51 14.90 -5.72
CA THR A 153 22.62 14.27 -6.47
C THR A 153 23.75 15.23 -6.80
N ALA A 154 23.56 16.54 -6.60
CA ALA A 154 24.63 17.54 -6.70
C ALA A 154 25.75 17.32 -5.66
N THR A 155 25.50 16.55 -4.59
CA THR A 155 26.52 16.18 -3.60
C THR A 155 26.87 14.70 -3.72
N PRO A 156 28.16 14.30 -3.60
CA PRO A 156 28.55 12.88 -3.65
C PRO A 156 27.85 12.02 -2.59
N ALA A 157 27.72 12.53 -1.37
CA ALA A 157 27.04 11.83 -0.27
C ALA A 157 25.54 11.66 -0.54
N GLY A 158 24.87 12.71 -1.01
CA GLY A 158 23.45 12.64 -1.38
C GLY A 158 23.20 11.68 -2.54
N LEU A 159 24.03 11.73 -3.58
CA LEU A 159 23.99 10.79 -4.71
C LEU A 159 24.12 9.34 -4.23
N GLN A 160 25.15 9.03 -3.42
CA GLN A 160 25.39 7.68 -2.93
C GLN A 160 24.21 7.16 -2.10
N MET A 161 23.67 7.97 -1.18
CA MET A 161 22.53 7.57 -0.37
C MET A 161 21.27 7.36 -1.21
N LEU A 162 20.98 8.27 -2.16
CA LEU A 162 19.78 8.15 -3.00
C LEU A 162 19.88 6.93 -3.93
N GLN A 163 21.05 6.67 -4.53
CA GLN A 163 21.30 5.46 -5.33
C GLN A 163 21.12 4.17 -4.52
N ALA A 164 21.50 4.18 -3.24
CA ALA A 164 21.30 3.03 -2.35
C ALA A 164 19.86 2.94 -1.80
N THR A 165 18.99 3.91 -2.04
CA THR A 165 17.61 3.90 -1.50
C THR A 165 16.69 3.11 -2.43
N ALA A 166 16.10 2.00 -1.96
CA ALA A 166 15.22 1.15 -2.77
C ALA A 166 13.95 1.88 -3.24
N GLY A 167 13.51 2.88 -2.47
CA GLY A 167 12.50 3.86 -2.87
C GLY A 167 12.05 4.69 -1.68
N ILE A 168 11.41 5.82 -1.97
CA ILE A 168 11.02 6.82 -0.95
C ILE A 168 9.65 6.45 -0.41
N ARG A 169 9.64 5.50 0.51
CA ARG A 169 8.43 4.89 1.08
C ARG A 169 7.64 5.84 1.98
N SER A 170 8.28 6.86 2.53
CA SER A 170 7.65 7.78 3.49
C SER A 170 8.05 9.22 3.23
N ALA A 171 7.12 10.14 3.48
CA ALA A 171 7.41 11.56 3.54
C ALA A 171 6.59 12.22 4.66
N GLY A 172 7.11 13.29 5.23
CA GLY A 172 6.47 14.03 6.31
C GLY A 172 6.93 15.48 6.31
N THR A 173 6.20 16.36 6.99
CA THR A 173 6.60 17.76 7.13
C THR A 173 6.27 18.31 8.49
N HIS A 174 7.17 19.10 9.06
CA HIS A 174 6.95 19.80 10.31
C HIS A 174 7.90 21.00 10.44
N ARG A 175 7.39 22.11 11.00
CA ARG A 175 8.16 23.35 11.28
C ARG A 175 9.09 23.79 10.15
N GLY A 176 8.58 23.75 8.91
CA GLY A 176 9.30 24.20 7.72
C GLY A 176 10.33 23.23 7.17
N VAL A 177 10.36 21.96 7.62
CA VAL A 177 11.20 20.90 7.06
C VAL A 177 10.32 19.83 6.42
N VAL A 178 10.64 19.43 5.19
CA VAL A 178 10.10 18.25 4.52
C VAL A 178 11.12 17.12 4.61
N PHE A 179 10.64 15.95 5.02
CA PHE A 179 11.41 14.71 5.09
C PHE A 179 10.99 13.77 3.98
N PHE A 180 11.97 13.13 3.35
CA PHE A 180 11.79 11.94 2.54
C PHE A 180 12.62 10.82 3.14
N ALA A 181 12.05 9.63 3.25
CA ALA A 181 12.74 8.50 3.84
C ALA A 181 12.36 7.18 3.16
N GLY A 182 13.29 6.25 3.16
CA GLY A 182 13.10 4.96 2.52
C GLY A 182 14.09 3.89 2.97
N PRO A 183 13.74 2.60 2.81
CA PRO A 183 14.69 1.52 3.02
C PRO A 183 15.82 1.61 1.99
N SER A 184 17.02 1.28 2.45
CA SER A 184 18.20 1.08 1.62
C SER A 184 18.25 -0.35 1.11
N ILE A 185 18.80 -0.54 -0.09
CA ILE A 185 19.11 -1.88 -0.63
C ILE A 185 20.15 -2.62 0.23
N SER A 186 20.87 -1.90 1.10
CA SER A 186 21.79 -2.45 2.11
C SER A 186 21.13 -2.67 3.48
N ALA A 187 19.80 -2.80 3.54
CA ALA A 187 19.02 -3.11 4.73
C ALA A 187 19.08 -2.08 5.88
N THR A 188 19.47 -0.83 5.58
CA THR A 188 19.41 0.34 6.48
C THR A 188 18.32 1.32 6.04
N MET A 189 18.22 2.51 6.64
CA MET A 189 17.25 3.55 6.27
C MET A 189 17.96 4.83 5.88
N ASN A 190 17.62 5.38 4.71
CA ASN A 190 18.09 6.69 4.28
C ASN A 190 16.99 7.73 4.49
N MET A 191 17.39 8.94 4.90
CA MET A 191 16.51 10.09 5.04
C MET A 191 17.14 11.33 4.39
N PHE A 192 16.31 12.14 3.75
CA PHE A 192 16.66 13.38 3.06
C PHE A 192 15.76 14.49 3.60
N ALA A 193 16.32 15.70 3.74
CA ALA A 193 15.58 16.84 4.26
C ALA A 193 15.62 18.02 3.28
N PHE A 194 14.52 18.76 3.22
CA PHE A 194 14.37 19.96 2.42
C PHE A 194 13.73 21.07 3.25
N ASP A 195 14.10 22.31 2.98
CA ASP A 195 13.39 23.47 3.51
C ASP A 195 12.07 23.60 2.76
N ALA A 196 10.95 23.59 3.48
CA ALA A 196 9.61 23.58 2.90
C ALA A 196 9.27 24.89 2.14
N ASP A 197 9.87 26.00 2.56
CA ASP A 197 9.54 27.36 2.12
C ASP A 197 10.35 27.75 0.87
N THR A 198 11.62 27.37 0.81
CA THR A 198 12.53 27.66 -0.30
C THR A 198 12.69 26.47 -1.25
N GLY A 199 12.40 25.27 -0.78
CA GLY A 199 12.65 24.02 -1.50
C GLY A 199 14.13 23.65 -1.62
N ALA A 200 15.00 24.29 -0.81
CA ALA A 200 16.43 24.00 -0.75
C ALA A 200 16.70 22.66 -0.07
N TYR A 201 17.70 21.93 -0.56
CA TYR A 201 18.14 20.69 0.05
C TYR A 201 18.94 20.98 1.34
N LEU A 202 18.53 20.37 2.46
CA LEU A 202 19.13 20.55 3.78
C LEU A 202 20.15 19.45 4.14
N GLY A 203 20.12 18.32 3.45
CA GLY A 203 21.08 17.23 3.64
C GLY A 203 20.44 15.84 3.60
N ALA A 204 21.24 14.83 3.93
CA ALA A 204 20.80 13.45 4.10
C ALA A 204 21.54 12.76 5.25
N LYS A 205 20.91 11.73 5.82
CA LYS A 205 21.49 10.87 6.84
C LYS A 205 21.07 9.42 6.61
N ASN A 206 22.04 8.52 6.74
CA ASN A 206 21.78 7.10 6.90
C ASN A 206 21.60 6.78 8.39
N PHE A 207 20.53 6.06 8.72
CA PHE A 207 20.26 5.53 10.03
C PHE A 207 20.49 4.02 10.00
N THR A 208 21.65 3.60 10.51
CA THR A 208 22.10 2.19 10.43
C THR A 208 21.29 1.25 11.33
N GLY A 209 20.69 1.75 12.41
CA GLY A 209 19.86 0.96 13.33
C GLY A 209 18.47 0.61 12.79
N TYR A 210 18.03 1.23 11.69
CA TYR A 210 16.69 1.07 11.12
C TYR A 210 16.79 0.59 9.69
N GLY A 211 15.94 -0.37 9.30
CA GLY A 211 15.95 -0.95 7.95
C GLY A 211 14.70 -0.64 7.13
N ASN A 212 13.70 0.00 7.72
CA ASN A 212 12.42 0.28 7.08
C ASN A 212 11.72 1.48 7.74
N ILE A 213 10.87 2.17 6.97
CA ILE A 213 10.04 3.29 7.41
C ILE A 213 8.84 3.39 6.49
N ARG A 214 7.65 3.71 7.03
CA ARG A 214 6.43 3.77 6.21
C ARG A 214 5.59 5.03 6.38
N HIS A 215 5.54 5.65 7.55
CA HIS A 215 4.69 6.82 7.74
C HIS A 215 5.24 7.82 8.76
N PHE A 216 4.93 9.10 8.52
CA PHE A 216 5.11 10.20 9.46
C PHE A 216 3.75 10.70 9.95
N LEU A 217 3.67 11.10 11.22
CA LEU A 217 2.47 11.66 11.81
C LEU A 217 2.83 12.93 12.59
N VAL A 218 2.07 14.01 12.37
CA VAL A 218 2.08 15.13 13.32
C VAL A 218 0.95 14.93 14.31
N ALA A 219 1.27 14.85 15.60
CA ALA A 219 0.31 14.75 16.69
C ALA A 219 0.77 15.61 17.86
N ASP A 220 -0.15 16.38 18.43
CA ASP A 220 0.11 17.27 19.58
C ASP A 220 1.36 18.15 19.41
N GLY A 221 1.48 18.78 18.23
CA GLY A 221 2.60 19.69 17.93
C GLY A 221 3.98 19.04 17.78
N ALA A 222 4.07 17.71 17.75
CA ALA A 222 5.28 16.94 17.51
C ALA A 222 5.16 16.07 16.25
N LEU A 223 6.29 15.80 15.60
CA LEU A 223 6.38 14.90 14.44
C LEU A 223 6.93 13.54 14.88
N TYR A 224 6.26 12.48 14.46
CA TYR A 224 6.63 11.09 14.71
C TYR A 224 6.90 10.34 13.41
N ALA A 225 7.74 9.32 13.47
CA ALA A 225 8.01 8.38 12.38
C ALA A 225 8.03 6.94 12.91
N GLY A 226 7.28 6.05 12.28
CA GLY A 226 7.36 4.61 12.55
C GLY A 226 8.48 3.96 11.74
N VAL A 227 9.37 3.21 12.39
CA VAL A 227 10.51 2.55 11.77
C VAL A 227 10.59 1.07 12.14
N GLY A 228 11.20 0.26 11.27
CA GLY A 228 11.59 -1.12 11.56
C GLY A 228 13.05 -1.19 12.02
N VAL A 229 13.32 -1.91 13.10
CA VAL A 229 14.64 -2.05 13.71
C VAL A 229 15.44 -3.19 13.08
N GLY A 230 16.74 -2.95 12.85
CA GLY A 230 17.64 -3.91 12.25
C GLY A 230 17.40 -4.10 10.76
N ALA A 231 18.03 -5.13 10.19
CA ALA A 231 17.98 -5.41 8.77
C ALA A 231 16.52 -5.57 8.32
N ASN A 232 16.02 -4.57 7.60
CA ASN A 232 14.65 -4.54 7.10
C ASN A 232 13.55 -4.67 8.17
N GLY A 233 13.83 -4.31 9.42
CA GLY A 233 12.89 -4.42 10.51
C GLY A 233 12.76 -5.82 11.13
N SER A 234 13.73 -6.71 10.89
CA SER A 234 13.71 -8.07 11.44
C SER A 234 13.77 -8.16 12.97
N LEU A 235 14.12 -7.06 13.66
CA LEU A 235 14.32 -7.03 15.12
C LEU A 235 13.20 -6.28 15.87
N GLY A 236 12.10 -5.92 15.20
CA GLY A 236 10.99 -5.18 15.79
C GLY A 236 10.81 -3.79 15.19
N GLY A 237 10.25 -2.86 15.97
CA GLY A 237 9.92 -1.53 15.49
C GLY A 237 10.02 -0.46 16.56
N HIS A 238 10.32 0.77 16.16
CA HIS A 238 10.31 1.93 17.04
C HIS A 238 9.36 3.00 16.49
N VAL A 239 8.92 3.89 17.38
CA VAL A 239 8.40 5.21 17.00
C VAL A 239 9.45 6.24 17.39
N LEU A 240 9.83 7.07 16.43
CA LEU A 240 10.80 8.15 16.61
C LEU A 240 10.06 9.48 16.70
N ARG A 241 10.39 10.33 17.68
CA ARG A 241 9.97 11.73 17.71
C ARG A 241 11.08 12.61 17.15
N TRP A 242 10.73 13.52 16.25
CA TRP A 242 11.64 14.55 15.77
C TRP A 242 11.85 15.64 16.83
N VAL A 243 13.12 15.90 17.17
CA VAL A 243 13.53 16.95 18.12
C VAL A 243 14.48 17.96 17.47
N GLY A 244 14.62 17.88 16.15
CA GLY A 244 15.56 18.68 15.37
C GLY A 244 15.04 20.07 14.99
N SER A 245 15.75 20.66 14.04
CA SER A 245 15.46 21.98 13.47
C SER A 245 15.84 22.02 11.98
N LYS A 246 15.66 23.16 11.30
CA LYS A 246 16.18 23.33 9.93
C LYS A 246 17.71 23.17 9.86
N ALA A 247 18.44 23.56 10.90
CA ALA A 247 19.89 23.48 10.97
C ALA A 247 20.41 22.08 11.37
N ASP A 248 19.57 21.31 12.08
CA ASP A 248 19.83 19.91 12.43
C ASP A 248 18.57 19.07 12.16
N PRO A 249 18.28 18.76 10.88
CA PRO A 249 17.02 18.14 10.52
C PRO A 249 16.96 16.67 10.94
N PHE A 250 18.08 16.03 11.29
CA PHE A 250 18.14 14.59 11.51
C PHE A 250 18.23 14.18 12.99
N ALA A 251 17.84 15.07 13.91
CA ALA A 251 17.73 14.76 15.33
C ALA A 251 16.38 14.10 15.64
N PHE A 252 16.44 12.81 15.96
CA PHE A 252 15.29 11.99 16.35
C PHE A 252 15.61 11.22 17.63
N VAL A 253 14.62 11.04 18.48
CA VAL A 253 14.71 10.21 19.70
C VAL A 253 13.66 9.10 19.66
N SER A 254 14.00 7.92 20.17
CA SER A 254 13.03 6.83 20.31
C SER A 254 12.03 7.16 21.42
N VAL A 255 10.75 6.92 21.15
CA VAL A 255 9.63 7.12 22.10
C VAL A 255 8.69 5.91 22.13
N ALA A 256 9.07 4.80 21.49
CA ALA A 256 8.41 3.50 21.57
C ALA A 256 9.39 2.37 21.24
N ASN A 257 9.29 1.28 21.99
CA ASN A 257 9.92 0.00 21.68
C ASN A 257 8.82 -1.04 21.39
N LEU A 258 8.73 -1.53 20.16
CA LEU A 258 7.71 -2.47 19.70
C LEU A 258 8.36 -3.79 19.27
N THR A 259 7.68 -4.90 19.53
CA THR A 259 8.11 -6.26 19.12
C THR A 259 7.98 -6.50 17.62
N ALA A 260 7.24 -5.65 16.91
CA ALA A 260 6.93 -5.74 15.49
C ALA A 260 7.20 -4.40 14.78
N GLN A 261 7.43 -4.41 13.48
CA GLN A 261 7.79 -3.21 12.71
C GLN A 261 6.64 -2.20 12.70
N ALA A 262 6.89 -0.93 13.02
CA ALA A 262 5.88 0.11 12.89
C ALA A 262 5.53 0.37 11.40
N ALA A 263 4.24 0.38 11.07
CA ALA A 263 3.76 0.41 9.69
C ALA A 263 2.93 1.67 9.36
N ASP A 264 1.85 1.97 10.08
CA ASP A 264 1.12 3.23 9.94
C ASP A 264 0.89 3.85 11.32
N LEU A 265 0.61 5.16 11.36
CA LEU A 265 0.42 5.91 12.60
C LEU A 265 -0.80 6.81 12.49
N ALA A 266 -1.59 6.88 13.57
CA ALA A 266 -2.69 7.82 13.69
C ALA A 266 -2.77 8.42 15.09
N PHE A 267 -3.26 9.65 15.17
CA PHE A 267 -3.65 10.26 16.44
C PHE A 267 -5.12 9.93 16.75
N HIS A 268 -5.38 9.41 17.94
CA HIS A 268 -6.72 9.07 18.40
C HIS A 268 -6.81 9.23 19.93
N ASP A 269 -7.85 9.91 20.41
CA ASP A 269 -8.17 10.07 21.84
C ASP A 269 -7.01 10.50 22.76
N GLY A 270 -6.16 11.40 22.26
CA GLY A 270 -5.01 11.93 23.00
C GLY A 270 -3.81 10.99 23.04
N ARG A 271 -3.72 10.03 22.12
CA ARG A 271 -2.63 9.04 22.00
C ARG A 271 -2.21 8.86 20.55
N VAL A 272 -1.02 8.34 20.34
CA VAL A 272 -0.57 7.83 19.06
C VAL A 272 -0.85 6.33 19.01
N PHE A 273 -1.45 5.88 17.92
CA PHE A 273 -1.65 4.46 17.62
C PHE A 273 -0.77 4.06 16.45
N VAL A 274 -0.34 2.80 16.48
CA VAL A 274 0.54 2.21 15.46
C VAL A 274 -0.04 0.89 15.01
N THR A 275 -0.13 0.68 13.70
CA THR A 275 -0.28 -0.66 13.13
C THR A 275 1.09 -1.25 12.87
N THR A 276 1.27 -2.56 13.03
CA THR A 276 2.57 -3.21 12.82
C THR A 276 2.58 -4.25 11.70
N TRP A 277 3.78 -4.53 11.20
CA TRP A 277 4.09 -5.70 10.37
C TRP A 277 4.93 -6.68 11.16
N PRO A 278 4.83 -7.98 10.87
CA PRO A 278 5.60 -8.98 11.57
C PRO A 278 7.10 -8.66 11.49
N ALA A 279 7.75 -8.71 12.65
CA ALA A 279 9.19 -8.84 12.69
C ALA A 279 9.50 -10.33 12.50
N SER A 280 10.27 -10.67 11.47
CA SER A 280 10.73 -12.03 11.28
C SER A 280 12.22 -12.00 10.97
N ALA A 281 12.99 -12.84 11.68
CA ALA A 281 14.06 -13.57 11.01
C ALA A 281 13.41 -14.34 9.84
N ALA A 282 14.14 -14.64 8.77
CA ALA A 282 13.61 -15.34 7.60
C ALA A 282 12.63 -16.49 7.97
N ALA A 283 11.62 -16.70 7.13
CA ALA A 283 10.71 -17.85 7.23
C ALA A 283 11.49 -19.11 7.63
N GLY A 284 11.09 -19.79 8.71
CA GLY A 284 11.75 -21.02 9.14
C GLY A 284 11.88 -21.32 10.64
N ALA A 285 11.36 -20.50 11.56
CA ALA A 285 11.35 -20.85 12.98
C ALA A 285 9.92 -20.94 13.51
N ALA A 286 9.28 -22.08 13.26
CA ALA A 286 8.12 -22.52 14.02
C ALA A 286 8.64 -23.35 15.19
N ASP A 287 9.02 -22.70 16.29
CA ASP A 287 9.27 -23.37 17.56
C ASP A 287 8.29 -22.86 18.62
N GLU A 288 7.53 -23.84 19.14
CA GLU A 288 6.79 -23.95 20.40
C GLU A 288 5.88 -22.82 20.89
N GLU A 289 4.67 -23.22 21.30
CA GLU A 289 3.74 -22.46 22.14
C GLU A 289 4.46 -21.92 23.39
N THR A 290 4.95 -20.69 23.32
CA THR A 290 5.22 -19.93 24.55
C THR A 290 3.88 -19.49 25.13
N SER A 291 3.39 -20.28 26.07
CA SER A 291 2.37 -19.88 27.02
C SER A 291 2.92 -18.73 27.89
N GLY A 292 2.62 -17.49 27.51
CA GLY A 292 2.99 -16.30 28.27
C GLY A 292 2.48 -15.00 27.67
N GLU A 293 2.20 -14.02 28.53
CA GLU A 293 1.80 -12.62 28.26
C GLU A 293 2.82 -11.79 27.45
N ALA A 294 3.83 -12.41 26.83
CA ALA A 294 4.85 -11.68 26.08
C ALA A 294 4.27 -11.09 24.78
N PRO A 295 4.57 -9.82 24.44
CA PRO A 295 4.04 -9.22 23.23
C PRO A 295 4.56 -9.94 21.97
N SER A 296 3.64 -10.17 21.03
CA SER A 296 3.89 -10.97 19.84
C SER A 296 4.70 -10.19 18.79
N PRO A 297 5.63 -10.82 18.04
CA PRO A 297 6.29 -10.17 16.91
C PRO A 297 5.36 -10.05 15.69
N LEU A 298 4.08 -10.41 15.81
CA LEU A 298 3.08 -10.40 14.74
C LEU A 298 2.49 -9.01 14.46
N ALA A 299 1.68 -8.94 13.41
CA ALA A 299 0.85 -7.80 13.07
C ALA A 299 -0.16 -7.49 14.19
N ALA A 300 -0.14 -6.25 14.69
CA ALA A 300 -0.91 -5.81 15.85
C ALA A 300 -1.19 -4.30 15.81
N VAL A 301 -2.12 -3.85 16.65
CA VAL A 301 -2.37 -2.43 16.94
C VAL A 301 -1.81 -2.09 18.31
N TRP A 302 -0.97 -1.06 18.35
CA TRP A 302 -0.31 -0.57 19.56
C TRP A 302 -0.79 0.84 19.90
N MET A 303 -0.89 1.14 21.19
CA MET A 303 -1.36 2.39 21.76
C MET A 303 -0.29 2.98 22.66
N SER A 304 0.10 4.24 22.42
CA SER A 304 1.06 4.97 23.27
C SER A 304 0.49 5.32 24.64
N PRO A 305 1.34 5.71 25.62
CA PRO A 305 0.93 6.57 26.74
C PRO A 305 0.14 7.82 26.29
N ARG A 306 -0.60 8.45 27.20
CA ARG A 306 -1.32 9.70 26.87
C ARG A 306 -0.29 10.74 26.52
N LEU A 307 -0.53 11.48 25.44
CA LEU A 307 0.26 12.67 25.16
C LEU A 307 0.04 13.65 26.31
N SER A 308 1.15 14.10 26.92
CA SER A 308 1.11 14.89 28.15
C SER A 308 0.41 16.23 27.91
N THR A 309 -0.24 16.81 28.93
CA THR A 309 -0.79 18.18 28.83
C THR A 309 0.27 19.27 29.01
N GLY A 310 1.55 18.95 28.85
CA GLY A 310 2.70 19.81 29.14
C GLY A 310 3.62 20.00 27.93
N ALA A 311 4.80 19.37 27.95
CA ALA A 311 5.71 19.39 26.80
C ALA A 311 5.08 18.65 25.62
N PRO A 312 5.19 19.16 24.38
CA PRO A 312 4.48 18.57 23.24
C PRO A 312 4.97 17.15 22.96
N GLY A 313 4.03 16.21 23.01
CA GLY A 313 4.24 14.83 22.59
C GLY A 313 4.98 13.90 23.57
N LEU A 314 5.24 12.67 23.11
CA LEU A 314 5.92 11.60 23.86
C LEU A 314 7.43 11.85 23.98
N ASP A 315 8.05 11.38 25.04
CA ASP A 315 9.50 11.45 25.25
C ASP A 315 10.14 10.06 25.48
N PRO A 316 11.48 9.95 25.59
CA PRO A 316 12.13 8.64 25.76
C PRO A 316 11.68 7.85 26.99
N ALA A 317 11.14 8.48 28.04
CA ALA A 317 10.60 7.77 29.21
C ALA A 317 9.28 7.05 28.89
N ASP A 318 8.60 7.40 27.80
CA ASP A 318 7.38 6.74 27.34
C ASP A 318 7.65 5.45 26.55
N ALA A 319 8.92 5.17 26.20
CA ALA A 319 9.26 4.14 25.22
C ALA A 319 8.74 2.74 25.57
N ASP A 320 8.72 2.40 26.85
CA ASP A 320 8.26 1.09 27.35
C ASP A 320 6.79 1.11 27.82
N GLY A 321 6.10 2.25 27.71
CA GLY A 321 4.71 2.43 28.17
C GLY A 321 3.64 2.09 27.11
N TRP A 322 4.03 1.56 25.96
CA TRP A 322 3.12 1.23 24.87
C TRP A 322 2.39 -0.08 25.13
N GLN A 323 1.11 -0.14 24.76
CA GLN A 323 0.25 -1.28 25.01
C GLN A 323 -0.27 -1.87 23.69
N GLN A 324 -0.18 -3.18 23.53
CA GLN A 324 -0.85 -3.89 22.45
C GLN A 324 -2.35 -3.97 22.77
N VAL A 325 -3.20 -3.43 21.90
CA VAL A 325 -4.67 -3.39 22.09
C VAL A 325 -5.44 -4.27 21.11
N TRP A 326 -4.74 -4.82 20.12
CA TRP A 326 -5.30 -5.82 19.20
C TRP A 326 -4.17 -6.62 18.54
N SER A 327 -4.37 -7.91 18.30
CA SER A 327 -3.45 -8.78 17.56
C SER A 327 -4.14 -9.53 16.42
N VAL A 328 -3.39 -9.82 15.35
CA VAL A 328 -3.86 -10.68 14.25
C VAL A 328 -4.38 -12.03 14.72
N THR A 329 -3.82 -12.57 15.81
CA THR A 329 -4.24 -13.87 16.40
C THR A 329 -5.66 -13.85 16.95
N GLU A 330 -6.26 -12.67 17.13
CA GLU A 330 -7.68 -12.57 17.48
C GLU A 330 -8.60 -12.84 16.28
N TYR A 331 -8.10 -12.78 15.05
CA TYR A 331 -8.90 -12.92 13.83
C TYR A 331 -8.45 -14.05 12.90
N GLU A 332 -7.15 -14.22 12.66
CA GLU A 332 -6.62 -15.24 11.75
C GLU A 332 -6.34 -16.54 12.54
N PRO A 333 -7.13 -17.60 12.32
CA PRO A 333 -6.95 -18.87 13.03
C PRO A 333 -5.77 -19.70 12.51
N ASP A 334 -5.30 -19.46 11.29
CA ASP A 334 -4.18 -20.20 10.72
C ASP A 334 -2.83 -19.59 11.14
N LEU A 335 -2.06 -20.34 11.93
CA LEU A 335 -0.80 -19.85 12.48
C LEU A 335 0.19 -19.41 11.39
N VAL A 336 0.43 -20.22 10.36
CA VAL A 336 1.38 -19.89 9.29
C VAL A 336 0.94 -18.62 8.55
N THR A 337 -0.34 -18.50 8.21
CA THR A 337 -0.89 -17.31 7.55
C THR A 337 -0.75 -16.08 8.44
N SER A 338 -1.00 -16.20 9.75
CA SER A 338 -0.88 -15.10 10.71
C SER A 338 0.54 -14.48 10.76
N HIS A 339 1.59 -15.30 10.56
CA HIS A 339 2.98 -14.84 10.46
C HIS A 339 3.29 -14.08 9.17
N THR A 340 2.41 -14.14 8.17
CA THR A 340 2.56 -13.40 6.91
C THR A 340 1.68 -12.16 6.83
N TYR A 341 0.72 -12.01 7.74
CA TYR A 341 -0.21 -10.88 7.83
C TYR A 341 0.52 -9.58 8.10
N ALA A 342 0.19 -8.53 7.35
CA ALA A 342 0.60 -7.17 7.67
C ALA A 342 -0.65 -6.32 7.98
N LEU A 343 -0.49 -5.27 8.79
CA LEU A 343 -1.52 -4.25 8.91
C LEU A 343 -1.28 -3.04 8.01
N GLY A 344 -2.39 -2.41 7.64
CA GLY A 344 -2.51 -1.40 6.62
C GLY A 344 -2.80 -0.01 7.17
N GLY A 345 -3.53 0.74 6.35
CA GLY A 345 -3.98 2.10 6.66
C GLY A 345 -4.65 2.20 8.04
N LEU A 346 -4.35 3.27 8.75
CA LEU A 346 -4.83 3.56 10.11
C LEU A 346 -5.37 4.99 10.17
N ALA A 347 -6.57 5.19 10.71
CA ALA A 347 -7.16 6.53 10.85
C ALA A 347 -8.15 6.64 12.01
N SER A 348 -8.20 7.82 12.64
CA SER A 348 -9.26 8.18 13.59
C SER A 348 -10.42 8.83 12.85
N TYR A 349 -11.63 8.31 13.01
CA TYR A 349 -12.84 8.82 12.36
C TYR A 349 -14.08 8.60 13.22
N GLY A 350 -14.81 9.69 13.50
CA GLY A 350 -16.09 9.66 14.22
C GLY A 350 -16.04 8.96 15.59
N GLY A 351 -14.95 9.15 16.33
CA GLY A 351 -14.74 8.53 17.66
C GLY A 351 -14.31 7.06 17.61
N TYR A 352 -13.95 6.54 16.44
CA TYR A 352 -13.37 5.21 16.28
C TYR A 352 -11.98 5.29 15.63
N LEU A 353 -11.11 4.37 16.01
CA LEU A 353 -9.89 4.06 15.28
C LEU A 353 -10.22 2.99 14.24
N TYR A 354 -9.88 3.20 12.98
CA TYR A 354 -10.06 2.27 11.87
C TYR A 354 -8.72 1.73 11.41
N TRP A 355 -8.64 0.43 11.12
CA TRP A 355 -7.47 -0.17 10.49
C TRP A 355 -7.87 -1.26 9.49
N GLY A 356 -7.02 -1.47 8.50
CA GLY A 356 -7.15 -2.58 7.56
C GLY A 356 -5.96 -3.51 7.56
N THR A 357 -6.04 -4.62 6.83
CA THR A 357 -4.96 -5.59 6.68
C THR A 357 -4.25 -5.49 5.33
N MET A 358 -3.16 -6.22 5.19
CA MET A 358 -2.37 -6.31 3.99
C MET A 358 -1.83 -7.73 3.78
N HIS A 359 -2.07 -8.31 2.60
CA HIS A 359 -1.63 -9.65 2.24
C HIS A 359 -0.80 -9.62 0.95
N VAL A 360 0.52 -9.85 1.04
CA VAL A 360 1.35 -9.98 -0.16
C VAL A 360 0.85 -11.20 -0.94
N PRO A 361 0.47 -11.07 -2.22
CA PRO A 361 -0.02 -12.20 -3.01
C PRO A 361 0.97 -13.36 -2.93
N LEU A 362 0.43 -14.57 -2.74
CA LEU A 362 1.19 -15.84 -2.65
C LEU A 362 2.18 -15.96 -1.47
N LYS A 363 2.41 -14.93 -0.63
CA LYS A 363 3.37 -15.04 0.48
C LYS A 363 2.99 -16.12 1.49
N ALA A 364 1.72 -16.15 1.90
CA ALA A 364 1.20 -17.20 2.78
C ALA A 364 1.30 -18.58 2.12
N THR A 365 1.04 -18.66 0.81
CA THR A 365 1.19 -19.89 0.02
C THR A 365 2.62 -20.40 0.06
N THR A 366 3.61 -19.54 -0.23
CA THR A 366 5.03 -19.91 -0.18
C THR A 366 5.43 -20.44 1.19
N ALA A 367 5.02 -19.75 2.27
CA ALA A 367 5.30 -20.20 3.63
C ALA A 367 4.67 -21.56 3.97
N HIS A 368 3.42 -21.78 3.52
CA HIS A 368 2.74 -23.06 3.70
C HIS A 368 3.39 -24.19 2.90
N LEU A 369 3.74 -23.96 1.63
CA LEU A 369 4.38 -24.98 0.78
C LEU A 369 5.77 -25.36 1.29
N GLU A 370 6.48 -24.43 1.93
CA GLU A 370 7.78 -24.69 2.56
C GLU A 370 7.62 -25.54 3.82
N LEU A 371 6.65 -25.22 4.69
CA LEU A 371 6.47 -25.92 5.96
C LEU A 371 5.71 -27.25 5.84
N TYR A 372 4.69 -27.29 4.99
CA TYR A 372 3.78 -28.41 4.78
C TYR A 372 3.66 -28.75 3.28
N PRO A 373 4.73 -29.29 2.66
CA PRO A 373 4.72 -29.61 1.23
C PRO A 373 3.64 -30.64 0.89
N PRO A 374 2.66 -30.31 0.01
CA PRO A 374 1.61 -31.23 -0.37
C PRO A 374 2.13 -32.44 -1.15
N LYS A 375 1.44 -33.58 -1.03
CA LYS A 375 1.82 -34.84 -1.70
C LYS A 375 1.40 -34.90 -3.18
N ASP A 376 0.45 -34.06 -3.58
CA ASP A 376 -0.13 -34.04 -4.94
C ASP A 376 -0.53 -32.63 -5.38
N GLU A 377 -0.92 -32.51 -6.66
CA GLU A 377 -1.38 -31.26 -7.25
C GLU A 377 -2.67 -30.73 -6.61
N ALA A 378 -3.53 -31.62 -6.10
CA ALA A 378 -4.77 -31.24 -5.46
C ALA A 378 -4.52 -30.50 -4.14
N GLY A 379 -3.60 -31.00 -3.32
CA GLY A 379 -3.15 -30.35 -2.09
C GLY A 379 -2.39 -29.05 -2.36
N THR A 380 -1.63 -28.98 -3.45
CA THR A 380 -0.98 -27.74 -3.90
C THR A 380 -2.02 -26.67 -4.23
N ARG A 381 -3.01 -27.00 -5.06
CA ARG A 381 -4.13 -26.11 -5.40
C ARG A 381 -4.94 -25.70 -4.16
N ALA A 382 -5.26 -26.65 -3.28
CA ALA A 382 -5.96 -26.36 -2.04
C ALA A 382 -5.17 -25.39 -1.14
N THR A 383 -3.85 -25.53 -1.09
CA THR A 383 -2.99 -24.61 -0.33
C THR A 383 -3.00 -23.21 -0.92
N ILE A 384 -2.90 -23.07 -2.25
CA ILE A 384 -3.03 -21.78 -2.93
C ILE A 384 -4.36 -21.12 -2.60
N GLU A 385 -5.47 -21.83 -2.78
CA GLU A 385 -6.83 -21.32 -2.58
C GLU A 385 -7.07 -20.91 -1.12
N ASN A 386 -6.69 -21.76 -0.17
CA ASN A 386 -6.95 -21.55 1.25
C ASN A 386 -5.99 -20.57 1.94
N THR A 387 -4.90 -20.15 1.29
CA THR A 387 -3.96 -19.17 1.86
C THR A 387 -4.15 -17.75 1.33
N GLN A 388 -4.94 -17.55 0.27
CA GLN A 388 -5.23 -16.20 -0.19
C GLN A 388 -6.13 -15.46 0.80
N ARG A 389 -5.87 -14.17 0.95
CA ARG A 389 -6.65 -13.27 1.83
C ARG A 389 -6.88 -11.95 1.10
N ALA A 390 -8.14 -11.54 1.02
CA ALA A 390 -8.49 -10.15 0.74
C ALA A 390 -8.36 -9.32 2.02
N THR A 391 -8.17 -8.00 1.89
CA THR A 391 -8.06 -7.11 3.05
C THR A 391 -9.33 -7.14 3.88
N VAL A 392 -9.19 -7.08 5.20
CA VAL A 392 -10.29 -6.88 6.13
C VAL A 392 -10.24 -5.48 6.73
N ILE A 393 -11.37 -5.00 7.22
CA ILE A 393 -11.48 -3.67 7.85
C ILE A 393 -12.07 -3.85 9.24
N PHE A 394 -11.35 -3.32 10.23
CA PHE A 394 -11.78 -3.24 11.60
C PHE A 394 -12.00 -1.78 12.00
N ARG A 395 -12.69 -1.63 13.12
CA ARG A 395 -12.58 -0.43 13.93
C ARG A 395 -12.67 -0.75 15.42
N GLY A 396 -12.19 0.14 16.26
CA GLY A 396 -12.35 0.03 17.70
C GLY A 396 -12.39 1.39 18.36
N LYS A 397 -12.71 1.41 19.66
CA LYS A 397 -12.76 2.62 20.49
C LYS A 397 -12.66 2.26 21.96
N ASP A 398 -12.59 3.29 22.81
CA ASP A 398 -12.56 3.16 24.27
C ASP A 398 -11.37 2.33 24.78
N PHE A 399 -10.26 2.34 24.02
CA PHE A 399 -9.05 1.56 24.29
C PHE A 399 -8.42 1.87 25.65
N GLY A 400 -7.92 0.83 26.31
CA GLY A 400 -7.34 0.92 27.66
C GLY A 400 -8.38 1.11 28.77
N SER A 401 -9.66 0.82 28.49
CA SER A 401 -10.74 0.87 29.47
C SER A 401 -11.52 -0.45 29.50
N SER A 402 -12.34 -0.66 30.52
CA SER A 402 -13.25 -1.81 30.59
C SER A 402 -14.35 -1.81 29.52
N ARG A 403 -14.42 -0.77 28.67
CA ARG A 403 -15.38 -0.62 27.57
C ARG A 403 -14.74 -0.78 26.20
N GLU A 404 -13.45 -1.12 26.15
CA GLU A 404 -12.73 -1.36 24.91
C GLU A 404 -13.50 -2.35 24.02
N ARG A 405 -13.62 -2.00 22.74
CA ARG A 405 -14.37 -2.81 21.79
C ARG A 405 -13.81 -2.70 20.39
N THR A 406 -13.61 -3.86 19.77
CA THR A 406 -13.27 -4.02 18.36
C THR A 406 -14.47 -4.58 17.59
N GLU A 407 -14.74 -4.03 16.42
CA GLU A 407 -15.77 -4.47 15.47
C GLU A 407 -15.13 -4.82 14.13
N LEU A 408 -15.45 -6.00 13.59
CA LEU A 408 -15.15 -6.35 12.21
C LEU A 408 -16.20 -5.72 11.28
N LEU A 409 -15.78 -4.87 10.35
CA LEU A 409 -16.67 -4.22 9.39
C LEU A 409 -16.79 -5.05 8.11
N TYR A 410 -15.64 -5.45 7.56
CA TYR A 410 -15.53 -6.26 6.34
C TYR A 410 -14.54 -7.38 6.60
N GLY A 411 -14.96 -8.64 6.44
CA GLY A 411 -14.13 -9.81 6.69
C GLY A 411 -14.92 -11.11 6.65
N ALA A 412 -14.48 -12.13 7.36
CA ALA A 412 -15.13 -13.44 7.40
C ALA A 412 -15.36 -13.92 8.84
N ALA A 413 -16.49 -14.60 9.05
CA ALA A 413 -16.79 -15.25 10.33
C ALA A 413 -16.05 -16.58 10.51
N GLN A 414 -15.60 -17.17 9.41
CA GLN A 414 -14.77 -18.36 9.38
C GLN A 414 -13.67 -18.17 8.34
N LEU A 415 -12.47 -18.65 8.64
CA LEU A 415 -11.34 -18.69 7.73
C LEU A 415 -10.79 -20.10 7.65
N PRO A 416 -10.25 -20.51 6.48
CA PRO A 416 -9.58 -21.80 6.38
C PRO A 416 -8.28 -21.77 7.20
N ALA A 417 -8.09 -22.80 8.02
CA ALA A 417 -6.86 -23.07 8.76
C ALA A 417 -6.37 -24.49 8.49
N TYR A 418 -5.06 -24.65 8.37
CA TYR A 418 -4.43 -25.94 8.14
C TYR A 418 -4.14 -26.64 9.46
N ASP A 419 -4.68 -27.84 9.62
CA ASP A 419 -4.35 -28.74 10.72
C ASP A 419 -3.38 -29.82 10.19
N PRO A 420 -2.09 -29.79 10.53
CA PRO A 420 -1.12 -30.78 10.07
C PRO A 420 -1.31 -32.16 10.71
N ALA A 421 -1.98 -32.26 11.86
CA ALA A 421 -2.23 -33.53 12.56
C ALA A 421 -3.47 -34.26 12.00
N ALA A 422 -4.37 -33.54 11.32
CA ALA A 422 -5.55 -34.11 10.69
C ALA A 422 -5.23 -35.22 9.68
N ALA A 423 -6.24 -36.05 9.39
CA ALA A 423 -6.16 -37.16 8.43
C ALA A 423 -4.96 -38.12 8.68
N GLY A 424 -4.62 -38.36 9.95
CA GLY A 424 -3.51 -39.24 10.32
C GLY A 424 -2.14 -38.65 10.00
N GLY A 425 -1.98 -37.33 10.13
CA GLY A 425 -0.74 -36.61 9.81
C GLY A 425 -0.56 -36.30 8.32
N ALA A 426 -1.58 -36.51 7.50
CA ALA A 426 -1.58 -36.05 6.10
C ALA A 426 -1.96 -34.55 5.97
N GLY A 427 -2.54 -34.00 7.03
CA GLY A 427 -2.99 -32.62 7.14
C GLY A 427 -4.29 -32.32 6.38
N ALA A 428 -5.05 -31.34 6.86
CA ALA A 428 -6.31 -30.93 6.26
C ALA A 428 -6.62 -29.46 6.50
N TRP A 429 -7.27 -28.83 5.52
CA TRP A 429 -7.84 -27.49 5.66
C TRP A 429 -9.24 -27.58 6.25
N ASN A 430 -9.50 -26.81 7.32
CA ASN A 430 -10.81 -26.75 7.97
C ASN A 430 -11.29 -25.30 8.09
N PRO A 431 -12.59 -25.01 7.93
CA PRO A 431 -13.14 -23.71 8.28
C PRO A 431 -13.14 -23.55 9.80
N VAL A 432 -12.43 -22.54 10.30
CA VAL A 432 -12.32 -22.24 11.73
C VAL A 432 -12.94 -20.88 12.01
N ALA A 433 -13.73 -20.78 13.07
CA ALA A 433 -14.37 -19.53 13.46
C ALA A 433 -13.32 -18.47 13.86
N THR A 434 -13.50 -17.24 13.38
CA THR A 434 -12.60 -16.11 13.70
C THR A 434 -12.97 -15.41 15.01
N GLY A 435 -14.09 -15.79 15.63
CA GLY A 435 -14.65 -15.06 16.78
C GLY A 435 -15.36 -13.74 16.42
N TYR A 436 -15.34 -13.34 15.15
CA TYR A 436 -15.97 -12.12 14.64
C TYR A 436 -17.13 -12.43 13.69
N THR A 437 -18.09 -11.51 13.61
CA THR A 437 -19.10 -11.48 12.54
C THR A 437 -19.00 -10.14 11.82
N PRO A 438 -18.74 -10.10 10.51
CA PRO A 438 -18.58 -8.86 9.79
C PRO A 438 -19.89 -8.09 9.73
N LYS A 439 -19.83 -6.79 10.03
CA LYS A 439 -21.02 -5.93 10.11
C LYS A 439 -21.62 -5.60 8.74
N TYR A 440 -20.80 -5.43 7.71
CA TYR A 440 -21.22 -4.84 6.44
C TYR A 440 -21.02 -5.75 5.23
N GLY A 441 -19.99 -6.60 5.22
CA GLY A 441 -19.77 -7.49 4.08
C GLY A 441 -18.53 -8.36 4.21
N SER A 442 -18.24 -9.11 3.16
CA SER A 442 -17.04 -9.95 3.08
C SER A 442 -15.76 -9.11 3.01
N ALA A 443 -14.62 -9.77 3.21
CA ALA A 443 -13.30 -9.19 2.98
C ALA A 443 -13.19 -8.59 1.56
N GLY A 444 -12.31 -7.61 1.39
CA GLY A 444 -12.08 -6.91 0.12
C GLY A 444 -13.26 -6.08 -0.35
N PHE A 445 -14.18 -5.72 0.55
CA PHE A 445 -15.46 -5.11 0.18
C PHE A 445 -16.28 -5.94 -0.82
N GLY A 446 -16.07 -7.26 -0.85
CA GLY A 446 -16.66 -8.17 -1.83
C GLY A 446 -15.75 -8.56 -2.99
N GLU A 447 -14.59 -7.90 -3.16
CA GLU A 447 -13.63 -8.21 -4.23
C GLU A 447 -12.45 -9.04 -3.70
N PRO A 448 -12.26 -10.30 -4.15
CA PRO A 448 -11.26 -11.22 -3.59
C PRO A 448 -9.81 -10.84 -3.91
N PHE A 449 -9.59 -10.07 -4.98
CA PHE A 449 -8.27 -9.59 -5.39
C PHE A 449 -7.87 -8.30 -4.69
N LEU A 450 -8.73 -7.74 -3.83
CA LEU A 450 -8.43 -6.53 -3.10
C LEU A 450 -7.72 -6.89 -1.80
N ASN A 451 -6.40 -6.98 -1.85
CA ASN A 451 -5.55 -7.63 -0.84
C ASN A 451 -4.88 -6.65 0.15
N TYR A 452 -4.83 -5.36 -0.16
CA TYR A 452 -4.27 -4.34 0.75
C TYR A 452 -5.25 -3.22 1.07
N THR A 453 -5.27 -2.82 2.34
CA THR A 453 -5.60 -1.45 2.72
C THR A 453 -4.32 -0.65 2.86
N TRP A 454 -3.98 0.17 1.88
CA TRP A 454 -2.70 0.89 1.89
C TRP A 454 -2.70 2.13 2.76
N LYS A 455 -3.75 2.95 2.64
CA LYS A 455 -3.84 4.22 3.35
C LYS A 455 -5.30 4.54 3.68
N MET A 456 -5.49 5.17 4.84
CA MET A 456 -6.75 5.77 5.23
C MET A 456 -6.53 7.24 5.54
N VAL A 457 -7.44 8.10 5.06
CA VAL A 457 -7.39 9.55 5.30
C VAL A 457 -8.81 10.08 5.50
N VAL A 458 -8.98 10.98 6.47
CA VAL A 458 -10.23 11.72 6.64
C VAL A 458 -10.17 13.02 5.85
N SER A 459 -11.18 13.29 5.02
CA SER A 459 -11.34 14.54 4.27
C SER A 459 -12.83 14.85 4.12
N ALA A 460 -13.19 16.14 4.18
CA ALA A 460 -14.59 16.59 4.13
C ALA A 460 -15.54 15.85 5.11
N GLY A 461 -15.05 15.45 6.28
CA GLY A 461 -15.84 14.69 7.27
C GLY A 461 -16.17 13.25 6.87
N LYS A 462 -15.48 12.69 5.87
CA LYS A 462 -15.61 11.30 5.41
C LYS A 462 -14.28 10.58 5.57
N LEU A 463 -14.31 9.26 5.78
CA LEU A 463 -13.10 8.43 5.81
C LEU A 463 -12.90 7.73 4.47
N PHE A 464 -11.79 8.02 3.80
CA PHE A 464 -11.39 7.39 2.56
C PHE A 464 -10.41 6.24 2.80
N VAL A 465 -10.55 5.17 2.02
CA VAL A 465 -9.75 3.95 2.11
C VAL A 465 -9.17 3.66 0.73
N GLY A 466 -7.87 3.86 0.59
CA GLY A 466 -7.10 3.54 -0.62
C GLY A 466 -6.56 2.12 -0.53
N THR A 467 -6.78 1.33 -1.58
CA THR A 467 -6.51 -0.11 -1.58
C THR A 467 -5.50 -0.51 -2.66
N MET A 468 -5.14 -1.80 -2.68
CA MET A 468 -4.52 -2.47 -3.83
C MET A 468 -5.45 -3.59 -4.29
N ASP A 469 -5.61 -3.70 -5.59
CA ASP A 469 -6.21 -4.82 -6.29
C ASP A 469 -5.15 -5.47 -7.19
N TRP A 470 -4.89 -6.77 -7.04
CA TRP A 470 -3.87 -7.48 -7.83
C TRP A 470 -4.44 -8.29 -9.00
N SER A 471 -5.72 -8.09 -9.36
CA SER A 471 -6.43 -8.84 -10.41
C SER A 471 -5.74 -8.77 -11.78
N TYR A 472 -5.23 -7.60 -12.16
CA TYR A 472 -4.52 -7.43 -13.44
C TYR A 472 -3.22 -8.24 -13.49
N LEU A 473 -2.51 -8.36 -12.36
CA LEU A 473 -1.31 -9.19 -12.27
C LEU A 473 -1.67 -10.68 -12.21
N ALA A 474 -2.75 -11.01 -11.51
CA ALA A 474 -3.23 -12.38 -11.38
C ALA A 474 -3.69 -12.99 -12.71
N LYS A 475 -4.11 -12.19 -13.71
CA LYS A 475 -4.53 -12.69 -15.03
C LYS A 475 -3.42 -13.49 -15.73
N GLU A 476 -2.16 -13.07 -15.57
CA GLU A 476 -1.02 -13.73 -16.20
C GLU A 476 -0.55 -14.96 -15.40
N LEU A 477 -1.05 -15.11 -14.17
CA LEU A 477 -0.78 -16.26 -13.29
C LEU A 477 -1.80 -17.40 -13.47
N GLN A 478 -2.78 -17.25 -14.38
CA GLN A 478 -3.90 -18.18 -14.63
C GLN A 478 -3.49 -19.61 -15.05
N THR A 479 -2.20 -19.92 -15.17
CA THR A 479 -1.71 -21.30 -15.31
C THR A 479 -0.53 -21.56 -14.36
N PRO A 480 -0.62 -22.52 -13.40
CA PRO A 480 -1.72 -23.45 -13.09
C PRO A 480 -2.64 -22.94 -11.96
N LEU A 481 -2.56 -21.66 -11.59
CA LEU A 481 -3.31 -21.09 -10.49
C LEU A 481 -4.75 -20.78 -10.94
N THR A 482 -5.59 -21.82 -10.91
CA THR A 482 -7.05 -21.74 -10.94
C THR A 482 -7.67 -21.33 -12.29
N GLY A 483 -8.69 -22.06 -12.76
CA GLY A 483 -9.50 -21.69 -13.93
C GLY A 483 -10.40 -20.48 -13.69
N ILE A 484 -9.92 -19.48 -12.95
CA ILE A 484 -10.63 -18.25 -12.62
C ILE A 484 -10.42 -17.26 -13.76
N ASN A 485 -11.45 -17.13 -14.59
CA ASN A 485 -11.54 -16.02 -15.53
C ASN A 485 -11.81 -14.72 -14.73
N ILE A 486 -10.84 -13.81 -14.73
CA ILE A 486 -10.95 -12.52 -14.06
C ILE A 486 -11.57 -11.52 -15.05
N ASP A 487 -12.73 -10.97 -14.69
CA ASP A 487 -13.43 -9.97 -15.51
C ASP A 487 -12.57 -8.70 -15.67
N PRO A 488 -12.17 -8.32 -16.90
CA PRO A 488 -11.39 -7.11 -17.14
C PRO A 488 -12.06 -5.82 -16.66
N ALA A 489 -13.40 -5.81 -16.54
CA ALA A 489 -14.13 -4.67 -15.98
C ALA A 489 -13.84 -4.42 -14.49
N LYS A 490 -13.14 -5.34 -13.84
CA LYS A 490 -12.69 -5.25 -12.43
C LYS A 490 -11.24 -4.84 -12.27
N PHE A 491 -10.52 -4.57 -13.37
CA PHE A 491 -9.14 -4.14 -13.27
C PHE A 491 -9.02 -2.70 -12.76
N GLY A 492 -7.98 -2.48 -11.98
CA GLY A 492 -7.65 -1.18 -11.40
C GLY A 492 -7.85 -1.16 -9.89
N GLY A 493 -7.24 -0.15 -9.28
CA GLY A 493 -7.28 0.08 -7.85
C GLY A 493 -8.62 0.65 -7.41
N ASP A 494 -9.11 0.15 -6.29
CA ASP A 494 -10.32 0.67 -5.69
C ASP A 494 -10.04 1.82 -4.72
N LEU A 495 -10.98 2.76 -4.66
CA LEU A 495 -11.06 3.78 -3.63
C LEU A 495 -12.44 3.70 -2.97
N TYR A 496 -12.48 3.50 -1.66
CA TYR A 496 -13.73 3.45 -0.89
C TYR A 496 -13.86 4.65 0.05
N VAL A 497 -15.09 4.95 0.44
CA VAL A 497 -15.42 6.00 1.40
C VAL A 497 -16.48 5.54 2.40
N PHE A 498 -16.26 5.81 3.68
CA PHE A 498 -17.27 5.75 4.73
C PHE A 498 -17.87 7.14 4.95
N ASP A 499 -19.11 7.32 4.50
CA ASP A 499 -19.88 8.57 4.71
C ASP A 499 -20.30 8.78 6.17
N SER A 500 -20.34 7.72 6.97
CA SER A 500 -20.61 7.79 8.41
C SER A 500 -20.03 6.57 9.14
N THR A 501 -20.04 6.62 10.47
CA THR A 501 -19.67 5.49 11.34
C THR A 501 -20.80 4.46 11.50
N THR A 502 -21.91 4.58 10.81
CA THR A 502 -23.05 3.65 10.97
C THR A 502 -23.47 2.97 9.67
N ARG A 503 -22.88 3.36 8.53
CA ARG A 503 -23.20 2.83 7.21
C ARG A 503 -22.02 2.07 6.61
N PRO A 504 -22.27 1.11 5.70
CA PRO A 504 -21.22 0.49 4.90
C PRO A 504 -20.47 1.53 4.07
N ALA A 505 -19.23 1.20 3.71
CA ALA A 505 -18.46 1.97 2.74
C ALA A 505 -19.10 1.89 1.35
N ARG A 506 -18.91 2.95 0.56
CA ARG A 506 -19.28 3.04 -0.85
C ARG A 506 -18.03 3.16 -1.71
N ALA A 507 -18.05 2.57 -2.90
CA ALA A 507 -17.01 2.81 -3.87
C ALA A 507 -17.06 4.26 -4.38
N VAL A 508 -15.90 4.91 -4.39
CA VAL A 508 -15.62 6.17 -5.08
C VAL A 508 -15.25 5.86 -6.53
N ASP A 509 -14.36 4.90 -6.71
CA ASP A 509 -13.84 4.40 -7.99
C ASP A 509 -13.40 2.93 -7.83
N LYS A 510 -13.49 2.13 -8.89
CA LYS A 510 -13.05 0.71 -8.94
C LYS A 510 -12.26 0.38 -10.21
N THR A 511 -11.74 1.41 -10.88
CA THR A 511 -11.18 1.34 -12.22
C THR A 511 -9.84 2.05 -12.31
N GLY A 512 -9.16 2.24 -11.17
CA GLY A 512 -7.87 2.92 -11.11
C GLY A 512 -7.94 4.41 -11.46
N LEU A 513 -9.09 5.07 -11.25
CA LEU A 513 -9.33 6.49 -11.50
C LEU A 513 -9.06 6.92 -12.95
N GLY A 514 -9.55 6.12 -13.90
CA GLY A 514 -9.43 6.37 -15.33
C GLY A 514 -8.28 5.62 -16.01
N ASN A 515 -7.42 4.95 -15.24
CA ASN A 515 -6.37 4.09 -15.74
C ASN A 515 -6.41 2.75 -14.98
N TYR A 516 -6.89 1.69 -15.63
CA TYR A 516 -7.03 0.37 -15.00
C TYR A 516 -5.69 -0.32 -14.68
N LEU A 517 -4.56 0.21 -15.18
CA LEU A 517 -3.21 -0.26 -14.81
C LEU A 517 -2.74 0.32 -13.48
N ASN A 518 -3.34 1.42 -13.01
CA ASN A 518 -3.21 1.85 -11.62
C ASN A 518 -3.91 0.83 -10.74
N TYR A 519 -3.19 -0.18 -10.27
CA TYR A 519 -3.75 -1.28 -9.49
C TYR A 519 -4.03 -0.92 -8.02
N GLY A 520 -3.89 0.36 -7.63
CA GLY A 520 -4.14 0.80 -6.27
C GLY A 520 -3.76 2.24 -5.95
N VAL A 521 -4.41 2.77 -4.90
CA VAL A 521 -4.20 4.10 -4.34
C VAL A 521 -3.18 3.98 -3.21
N ARG A 522 -1.90 4.19 -3.52
CA ARG A 522 -0.80 3.91 -2.62
C ARG A 522 -0.66 4.91 -1.49
N ASN A 523 -0.89 6.18 -1.75
CA ASN A 523 -0.77 7.23 -0.74
C ASN A 523 -1.85 8.30 -0.91
N MET A 524 -2.16 9.02 0.16
CA MET A 524 -3.21 10.03 0.17
C MET A 524 -2.85 11.16 1.13
N VAL A 525 -3.12 12.40 0.73
CA VAL A 525 -3.03 13.58 1.61
C VAL A 525 -4.29 14.42 1.44
N ALA A 526 -4.88 14.84 2.56
CA ALA A 526 -6.03 15.74 2.57
C ALA A 526 -5.59 17.20 2.66
N ASP A 527 -6.34 18.06 1.97
CA ASP A 527 -6.30 19.52 2.07
C ASP A 527 -7.74 20.04 2.09
N GLY A 528 -8.30 20.21 3.30
CA GLY A 528 -9.71 20.55 3.49
C GLY A 528 -10.65 19.45 2.95
N SER A 529 -11.36 19.76 1.86
CA SER A 529 -12.23 18.82 1.13
C SER A 529 -11.59 18.21 -0.11
N THR A 530 -10.35 18.59 -0.42
CA THR A 530 -9.58 18.02 -1.53
C THR A 530 -8.73 16.87 -1.01
N LEU A 531 -8.59 15.83 -1.83
CA LEU A 531 -7.63 14.75 -1.62
C LEU A 531 -6.63 14.73 -2.78
N TYR A 532 -5.36 14.54 -2.45
CA TYR A 532 -4.31 14.24 -3.42
C TYR A 532 -3.94 12.78 -3.27
N LEU A 533 -4.05 12.03 -4.36
CA LEU A 533 -3.88 10.59 -4.43
C LEU A 533 -2.60 10.28 -5.18
N GLY A 534 -1.74 9.47 -4.56
CA GLY A 534 -0.59 8.88 -5.19
C GLY A 534 -0.93 7.47 -5.65
N MET A 535 -0.89 7.24 -6.96
CA MET A 535 -1.20 5.94 -7.57
C MET A 535 0.03 5.06 -7.66
N ALA A 536 -0.22 3.76 -7.86
CA ALA A 536 0.82 2.78 -8.10
C ALA A 536 0.46 1.92 -9.32
N ASP A 537 1.42 1.82 -10.23
CA ASP A 537 1.27 1.16 -11.53
C ASP A 537 2.63 0.57 -11.93
N PRO A 538 2.79 -0.77 -11.91
CA PRO A 538 4.04 -1.43 -12.26
C PRO A 538 4.18 -1.82 -13.74
N MET A 539 3.27 -1.42 -14.63
CA MET A 539 3.22 -1.88 -16.04
C MET A 539 4.26 -1.13 -16.87
N ASN A 540 5.52 -1.40 -16.57
CA ASN A 540 6.66 -0.58 -16.99
C ASN A 540 6.97 -0.60 -18.49
N LEU A 541 6.30 -1.44 -19.29
CA LEU A 541 6.42 -1.46 -20.75
C LEU A 541 5.28 -0.73 -21.46
N ARG A 542 4.18 -0.39 -20.77
CA ARG A 542 3.07 0.41 -21.31
C ARG A 542 3.46 1.88 -21.38
N THR A 543 4.05 2.26 -22.52
CA THR A 543 4.59 3.62 -22.74
C THR A 543 4.20 4.24 -24.10
N ASP A 544 3.46 3.51 -24.94
CA ASP A 544 3.03 3.97 -26.27
C ASP A 544 1.70 4.74 -26.19
N PRO A 545 1.70 6.08 -26.28
CA PRO A 545 0.47 6.87 -26.14
C PRO A 545 -0.50 6.72 -27.31
N ASP A 546 -0.11 6.05 -28.40
CA ASP A 546 -0.90 5.90 -29.61
C ASP A 546 -1.69 4.57 -29.64
N ASP A 547 -1.52 3.69 -28.64
CA ASP A 547 -2.33 2.48 -28.46
C ASP A 547 -3.63 2.75 -27.66
N ASP A 548 -4.53 1.76 -27.60
CA ASP A 548 -5.79 1.83 -26.84
C ASP A 548 -5.65 1.36 -25.39
N VAL A 549 -4.41 1.26 -24.89
CA VAL A 549 -4.10 0.79 -23.54
C VAL A 549 -3.63 1.99 -22.70
N PRO A 550 -4.05 2.09 -21.43
CA PRO A 550 -3.51 3.11 -20.54
C PRO A 550 -2.00 2.97 -20.36
N GLN A 551 -1.35 4.07 -19.99
CA GLN A 551 0.10 4.10 -19.83
C GLN A 551 0.50 3.72 -18.40
N GLY A 552 1.62 3.03 -18.26
CA GLY A 552 2.17 2.57 -16.99
C GLY A 552 2.82 3.68 -16.15
N GLY A 553 3.27 3.31 -14.94
CA GLY A 553 4.00 4.20 -14.04
C GLY A 553 3.13 5.17 -13.26
N TRP A 554 3.71 5.77 -12.22
CA TRP A 554 2.94 6.48 -11.20
C TRP A 554 2.12 7.65 -11.76
N GLU A 555 0.96 7.89 -11.12
CA GLU A 555 0.12 9.06 -11.35
C GLU A 555 -0.11 9.81 -10.04
N LEU A 556 -0.22 11.13 -10.15
CA LEU A 556 -0.66 12.02 -9.10
C LEU A 556 -2.02 12.58 -9.48
N VAL A 557 -3.05 12.27 -8.68
CA VAL A 557 -4.44 12.60 -8.98
C VAL A 557 -5.02 13.51 -7.89
N LYS A 558 -5.75 14.55 -8.28
CA LYS A 558 -6.59 15.33 -7.38
C LYS A 558 -7.99 14.76 -7.39
N LEU A 559 -8.56 14.53 -6.22
CA LEU A 559 -9.95 14.18 -6.02
C LEU A 559 -10.64 15.33 -5.28
N THR A 560 -11.71 15.87 -5.88
CA THR A 560 -12.56 16.88 -5.25
C THR A 560 -13.88 16.25 -4.85
N VAL A 561 -14.26 16.47 -3.59
CA VAL A 561 -15.58 16.08 -3.06
C VAL A 561 -16.52 17.26 -3.27
N ASP A 562 -17.54 17.10 -4.10
CA ASP A 562 -18.59 18.12 -4.23
C ASP A 562 -19.41 18.09 -2.91
N CYS A 563 -19.12 19.03 -1.99
CA CYS A 563 -19.88 19.19 -0.75
C CYS A 563 -21.34 19.48 -1.11
N ARG A 564 -22.24 18.57 -0.74
CA ARG A 564 -23.68 18.75 -0.83
C ARG A 564 -24.28 19.09 0.52
#